data_AF-A0A7S3BCX6-F1
#
_entry.id   AF-A0A7S3BCX6-F1
#
_cell.length_a   1.000
_cell.length_b   1.000
_cell.length_c   1.000
_cell.angle_alpha   90.00
_cell.angle_beta   90.00
_cell.angle_gamma   90.00
#
_symmetry.space_group_name_H-M   'P 1'
#
loop_
_entity.id
_entity.type
_entity.pdbx_description
1 polymer ?
#
loop_
_entity_poly.entity_id
_entity_poly.type
_entity_poly.pdbx_seq_one_letter_code
_entity_poly.pdbx_strand_id
1 'polypeptide(L)'
;VSASGSGGSPGGSVGGGGGDASPGQGSIGGGEEAGVAVCSGGRLSVMVGVKQDIGRGVDGIVVTIPFPPAWGVRTATLGANVGSVAWDSQNKTATWTVGRIPGDKAPCLTGDVRLEDNMPPPEGSMALRAGWRLLGQSVSGLRIESLKFDNVGYKP
;
A
#
# COMPACT_ATOMS: atom_id res chain seq x y z
N VAL A 1 -8.45 42.64 -62.82
CA VAL A 1 -8.74 44.08 -62.95
C VAL A 1 -8.62 44.70 -61.58
N SER A 2 -7.71 45.66 -61.49
CA SER A 2 -7.33 46.39 -60.29
C SER A 2 -8.41 47.39 -59.91
N ALA A 3 -8.56 47.68 -58.63
CA ALA A 3 -9.14 48.93 -58.17
C ALA A 3 -8.35 49.42 -56.96
N SER A 4 -7.78 50.60 -57.16
CA SER A 4 -6.85 51.34 -56.33
C SER A 4 -7.52 52.58 -55.74
N GLY A 5 -7.00 53.05 -54.61
CA GLY A 5 -7.07 54.44 -54.14
C GLY A 5 -8.00 54.66 -52.95
N SER A 6 -7.78 55.62 -52.06
CA SER A 6 -6.69 56.59 -51.85
C SER A 6 -7.08 57.51 -50.68
N GLY A 7 -6.09 58.03 -49.94
CA GLY A 7 -6.21 59.21 -49.06
C GLY A 7 -6.32 58.85 -47.57
N GLY A 8 -5.65 59.50 -46.63
CA GLY A 8 -4.79 60.68 -46.62
C GLY A 8 -4.74 61.22 -45.17
N SER A 9 -3.54 61.34 -44.60
CA SER A 9 -3.19 61.95 -43.29
C SER A 9 -3.48 63.47 -43.26
N PRO A 10 -3.23 64.30 -42.20
CA PRO A 10 -2.34 64.10 -41.04
C PRO A 10 -2.77 64.74 -39.69
N GLY A 11 -1.95 64.55 -38.64
CA GLY A 11 -2.00 65.34 -37.41
C GLY A 11 -0.95 64.85 -36.42
N GLY A 12 0.18 65.55 -36.32
CA GLY A 12 1.28 65.21 -35.43
C GLY A 12 1.24 65.95 -34.09
N SER A 13 2.03 65.47 -33.13
CA SER A 13 2.66 66.33 -32.11
C SER A 13 3.81 65.59 -31.43
N VAL A 14 4.86 66.37 -31.19
CA VAL A 14 6.20 66.06 -30.69
C VAL A 14 6.25 65.89 -29.16
N GLY A 15 7.19 65.07 -28.69
CA GLY A 15 7.79 65.07 -27.34
C GLY A 15 8.34 63.66 -27.02
N GLY A 16 9.60 63.40 -26.68
CA GLY A 16 10.67 64.22 -26.10
C GLY A 16 10.97 63.74 -24.66
N GLY A 17 12.11 63.08 -24.45
CA GLY A 17 12.61 62.60 -23.13
C GLY A 17 12.67 61.07 -23.07
N GLY A 18 13.83 60.40 -22.97
CA GLY A 18 14.67 60.30 -21.77
C GLY A 18 14.07 59.23 -20.85
N GLY A 19 14.70 58.14 -20.43
CA GLY A 19 16.06 57.67 -20.54
C GLY A 19 16.31 56.81 -19.31
N ASP A 20 15.94 55.53 -19.30
CA ASP A 20 16.14 54.65 -18.14
C ASP A 20 16.37 53.22 -18.59
N ALA A 21 17.63 52.80 -18.58
CA ALA A 21 18.01 51.40 -18.65
C ALA A 21 17.72 50.76 -17.27
N SER A 22 16.70 49.92 -17.17
CA SER A 22 16.56 48.99 -16.04
C SER A 22 17.28 47.67 -16.35
N PRO A 23 18.32 47.28 -15.58
CA PRO A 23 18.73 45.91 -15.47
C PRO A 23 17.87 45.23 -14.39
N GLY A 24 17.29 44.08 -14.71
CA GLY A 24 16.44 43.38 -13.74
C GLY A 24 15.87 42.07 -14.25
N GLN A 25 16.65 41.32 -15.03
CA GLN A 25 16.34 39.91 -15.27
C GLN A 25 16.74 39.15 -14.02
N GLY A 26 15.75 38.86 -13.18
CA GLY A 26 15.90 38.13 -11.93
C GLY A 26 14.53 37.61 -11.51
N SER A 27 13.97 36.68 -12.28
CA SER A 27 12.86 35.86 -11.81
C SER A 27 13.41 34.93 -10.73
N ILE A 28 13.40 35.41 -9.49
CA ILE A 28 13.73 34.62 -8.31
C ILE A 28 12.53 33.72 -8.06
N GLY A 29 12.76 32.42 -8.25
CA GLY A 29 12.16 31.33 -7.48
C GLY A 29 10.68 31.46 -7.17
N GLY A 30 9.82 31.17 -8.15
CA GLY A 30 8.61 30.42 -7.84
C GLY A 30 9.06 29.00 -7.50
N GLY A 31 9.47 28.77 -6.24
CA GLY A 31 9.56 27.42 -5.73
C GLY A 31 8.22 26.76 -5.99
N GLU A 32 8.22 25.76 -6.86
CA GLU A 32 7.14 24.80 -6.93
C GLU A 32 7.11 24.16 -5.54
N GLU A 33 6.34 24.74 -4.62
CA GLU A 33 5.91 24.05 -3.42
C GLU A 33 5.27 22.78 -3.96
N ALA A 34 6.03 21.69 -3.87
CA ALA A 34 5.52 20.35 -4.12
C ALA A 34 4.36 20.19 -3.16
N GLY A 35 3.14 20.48 -3.65
CA GLY A 35 1.93 20.33 -2.88
C GLY A 35 1.95 18.92 -2.33
N VAL A 36 2.06 18.81 -1.01
CA VAL A 36 2.19 17.52 -0.35
C VAL A 36 0.97 16.72 -0.76
N ALA A 37 1.17 15.65 -1.53
CA ALA A 37 0.09 14.82 -1.99
C ALA A 37 -0.64 14.25 -0.77
N VAL A 38 -1.88 14.66 -0.54
CA VAL A 38 -2.68 14.16 0.58
C VAL A 38 -3.45 12.93 0.14
N CYS A 39 -3.28 11.82 0.85
CA CYS A 39 -3.95 10.56 0.54
C CYS A 39 -5.14 10.36 1.48
N SER A 40 -6.37 10.42 0.96
CA SER A 40 -7.59 10.22 1.75
C SER A 40 -7.99 8.74 1.91
N GLY A 41 -7.36 7.84 1.16
CA GLY A 41 -7.68 6.42 1.18
C GLY A 41 -6.71 5.57 0.38
N GLY A 42 -6.82 4.25 0.53
CA GLY A 42 -6.04 3.25 -0.19
C GLY A 42 -6.80 1.95 -0.36
N ARG A 43 -6.37 1.11 -1.31
CA ARG A 43 -6.95 -0.20 -1.55
C ARG A 43 -5.97 -1.29 -1.10
N LEU A 44 -6.48 -2.26 -0.36
CA LEU A 44 -5.72 -3.45 0.06
C LEU A 44 -6.25 -4.69 -0.67
N SER A 45 -5.33 -5.48 -1.21
CA SER A 45 -5.64 -6.79 -1.79
C SER A 45 -4.54 -7.78 -1.41
N VAL A 46 -4.90 -8.84 -0.68
CA VAL A 46 -4.00 -9.89 -0.21
C VAL A 46 -4.54 -11.23 -0.68
N MET A 47 -3.69 -12.08 -1.25
CA MET A 47 -4.04 -13.44 -1.65
C MET A 47 -3.10 -14.42 -0.96
N VAL A 48 -3.65 -15.53 -0.46
CA VAL A 48 -2.88 -16.58 0.20
C VAL A 48 -2.96 -17.83 -0.66
N GLY A 49 -1.82 -18.39 -1.00
CA GLY A 49 -1.70 -19.64 -1.75
C GLY A 49 -0.66 -20.57 -1.12
N VAL A 50 -0.82 -21.88 -1.33
CA VAL A 50 0.18 -22.87 -0.95
C VAL A 50 1.15 -23.05 -2.11
N LYS A 51 2.43 -22.72 -1.90
CA LYS A 51 3.48 -22.94 -2.91
C LYS A 51 4.10 -24.34 -2.83
N GLN A 52 4.22 -24.88 -1.62
CA GLN A 52 4.72 -26.23 -1.38
C GLN A 52 3.67 -27.01 -0.61
N ASP A 53 2.91 -27.84 -1.33
CA ASP A 53 2.01 -28.79 -0.71
C ASP A 53 2.81 -30.05 -0.39
N ILE A 54 3.14 -30.24 0.89
CA ILE A 54 3.94 -31.39 1.38
C ILE A 54 3.02 -32.62 1.57
N GLY A 55 1.97 -32.75 0.75
CA GLY A 55 1.00 -33.85 0.78
C GLY A 55 0.07 -33.85 1.99
N ARG A 56 0.23 -32.91 2.93
CA ARG A 56 -0.73 -32.64 4.01
C ARG A 56 -1.07 -31.16 4.01
N GLY A 57 -2.37 -30.87 4.03
CA GLY A 57 -2.90 -29.52 3.95
C GLY A 57 -2.39 -28.63 5.10
N VAL A 58 -2.17 -27.37 4.78
CA VAL A 58 -1.85 -26.31 5.75
C VAL A 58 -3.11 -25.97 6.55
N ASP A 59 -2.99 -25.93 7.88
CA ASP A 59 -4.10 -25.67 8.80
C ASP A 59 -3.84 -24.42 9.66
N GLY A 60 -4.90 -23.90 10.29
CA GLY A 60 -4.81 -22.78 11.23
C GLY A 60 -4.18 -21.51 10.65
N ILE A 61 -4.44 -21.21 9.38
CA ILE A 61 -3.88 -20.05 8.69
C ILE A 61 -4.51 -18.77 9.24
N VAL A 62 -3.67 -17.86 9.74
CA VAL A 62 -4.03 -16.54 10.22
C VAL A 62 -3.07 -15.53 9.62
N VAL A 63 -3.61 -14.47 9.01
CA VAL A 63 -2.83 -13.36 8.47
C VAL A 63 -3.09 -12.12 9.31
N THR A 64 -2.04 -11.53 9.85
CA THR A 64 -2.07 -10.28 10.61
C THR A 64 -1.44 -9.18 9.78
N ILE A 65 -2.22 -8.12 9.59
CA ILE A 65 -1.90 -6.96 8.77
C ILE A 65 -1.80 -5.74 9.70
N PRO A 66 -0.60 -5.43 10.20
CA PRO A 66 -0.41 -4.26 11.05
C PRO A 66 -0.32 -2.99 10.20
N PHE A 67 -1.19 -2.01 10.44
CA PHE A 67 -1.08 -0.70 9.80
C PHE A 67 -0.19 0.20 10.67
N PRO A 68 0.88 0.78 10.10
CA PRO A 68 1.71 1.74 10.80
C PRO A 68 0.88 2.90 11.36
N PRO A 69 1.12 3.35 12.61
CA PRO A 69 0.43 4.52 13.18
C PRO A 69 0.64 5.78 12.34
N ALA A 70 1.82 5.89 11.70
CA ALA A 70 2.18 6.96 10.79
C ALA A 70 1.29 7.03 9.54
N TRP A 71 0.53 5.98 9.22
CA TRP A 71 -0.39 5.97 8.09
C TRP A 71 -1.78 6.51 8.44
N GLY A 72 -2.02 6.96 9.68
CA GLY A 72 -3.25 7.66 10.06
C GLY A 72 -4.52 6.91 9.67
N VAL A 73 -4.55 5.58 9.81
CA VAL A 73 -5.70 4.77 9.35
C VAL A 73 -6.89 4.95 10.28
N ARG A 74 -7.97 5.54 9.78
CA ARG A 74 -9.22 5.76 10.52
C ARG A 74 -10.04 4.47 10.57
N THR A 75 -10.33 3.90 9.41
CA THR A 75 -11.14 2.69 9.27
C THR A 75 -10.68 1.85 8.09
N ALA A 76 -10.86 0.54 8.18
CA ALA A 76 -10.59 -0.39 7.08
C ALA A 76 -11.83 -1.27 6.86
N THR A 77 -12.41 -1.18 5.67
CA THR A 77 -13.52 -2.03 5.24
C THR A 77 -12.95 -3.18 4.44
N LEU A 78 -12.68 -4.29 5.12
CA LEU A 78 -12.02 -5.46 4.54
C LEU A 78 -13.02 -6.61 4.39
N GLY A 79 -13.10 -7.18 3.19
CA GLY A 79 -13.87 -8.38 2.88
C GLY A 79 -12.94 -9.53 2.48
N ALA A 80 -13.20 -10.73 2.99
CA ALA A 80 -12.50 -11.94 2.56
C ALA A 80 -13.48 -12.91 1.89
N ASN A 81 -13.00 -13.63 0.87
CA ASN A 81 -13.81 -14.67 0.22
C ASN A 81 -13.88 -15.97 1.05
N VAL A 82 -12.88 -16.20 1.91
CA VAL A 82 -12.71 -17.40 2.73
C VAL A 82 -12.23 -16.94 4.11
N GLY A 83 -12.87 -17.46 5.16
CA GLY A 83 -12.56 -17.12 6.53
C GLY A 83 -13.25 -15.83 7.00
N SER A 84 -12.77 -15.29 8.14
CA SER A 84 -13.34 -14.10 8.78
C SER A 84 -12.27 -13.06 9.03
N VAL A 85 -12.61 -11.78 8.84
CA VAL A 85 -11.72 -10.64 9.12
C VAL A 85 -12.20 -9.90 10.36
N ALA A 86 -11.29 -9.62 11.28
CA ALA A 86 -11.50 -8.77 12.43
C ALA A 86 -10.62 -7.52 12.31
N TRP A 87 -11.24 -6.35 12.40
CA TRP A 87 -10.54 -5.06 12.41
C TRP A 87 -10.44 -4.54 13.85
N ASP A 88 -9.19 -4.32 14.31
CA ASP A 88 -8.92 -3.64 15.57
C ASP A 88 -8.58 -2.16 15.29
N SER A 89 -9.50 -1.27 15.62
CA SER A 89 -9.34 0.17 15.43
C SER A 89 -8.35 0.82 16.41
N GLN A 90 -8.04 0.18 17.54
CA GLN A 90 -7.11 0.70 18.55
C GLN A 90 -5.67 0.35 18.18
N ASN A 91 -5.41 -0.92 17.84
CA ASN A 91 -4.09 -1.37 17.40
C ASN A 91 -3.84 -1.20 15.90
N LYS A 92 -4.81 -0.64 15.15
CA LYS A 92 -4.76 -0.48 13.69
C LYS A 92 -4.31 -1.76 13.00
N THR A 93 -4.86 -2.89 13.42
CA THR A 93 -4.42 -4.21 12.97
C THR A 93 -5.62 -4.98 12.45
N ALA A 94 -5.52 -5.48 11.22
CA ALA A 94 -6.50 -6.42 10.68
C ALA A 94 -6.00 -7.84 10.89
N THR A 95 -6.85 -8.68 11.49
CA THR A 95 -6.59 -10.11 11.63
C THR A 95 -7.55 -10.88 10.75
N TRP A 96 -7.00 -11.63 9.80
CA TRP A 96 -7.75 -12.47 8.89
C TRP A 96 -7.52 -13.94 9.23
N THR A 97 -8.57 -14.59 9.72
CA THR A 97 -8.56 -16.01 10.06
C THR A 97 -9.11 -16.81 8.89
N VAL A 98 -8.21 -17.43 8.12
CA VAL A 98 -8.55 -18.28 6.96
C VAL A 98 -8.87 -19.71 7.39
N GLY A 99 -8.12 -20.24 8.36
CA GLY A 99 -8.21 -21.65 8.75
C GLY A 99 -7.49 -22.53 7.73
N ARG A 100 -8.22 -23.10 6.77
CA ARG A 100 -7.69 -24.02 5.76
C ARG A 100 -7.95 -23.50 4.36
N ILE A 101 -6.96 -23.60 3.48
CA ILE A 101 -7.12 -23.23 2.07
C ILE A 101 -8.00 -24.29 1.37
N PRO A 102 -9.16 -23.90 0.81
CA PRO A 102 -9.99 -24.82 0.04
C PRO A 102 -9.32 -25.12 -1.31
N GLY A 103 -9.46 -26.36 -1.79
CA GLY A 103 -8.83 -26.77 -3.07
C GLY A 103 -9.43 -26.12 -4.32
N ASP A 104 -10.64 -25.57 -4.20
CA ASP A 104 -11.38 -24.96 -5.32
C ASP A 104 -11.00 -23.49 -5.57
N LYS A 105 -10.61 -22.76 -4.52
CA LYS A 105 -10.40 -21.29 -4.58
C LYS A 105 -9.28 -20.84 -3.64
N ALA A 106 -8.44 -19.93 -4.13
CA ALA A 106 -7.45 -19.26 -3.29
C ALA A 106 -8.14 -18.26 -2.34
N PRO A 107 -7.84 -18.30 -1.03
CA PRO A 107 -8.27 -17.25 -0.12
C PRO A 107 -7.72 -15.90 -0.55
N CYS A 108 -8.61 -14.92 -0.68
CA CYS A 108 -8.31 -13.54 -0.95
C CYS A 108 -9.05 -12.62 0.03
N LEU A 109 -8.36 -11.55 0.41
CA LEU A 109 -8.85 -10.46 1.21
C LEU A 109 -8.70 -9.20 0.38
N THR A 110 -9.79 -8.49 0.17
CA THR A 110 -9.82 -7.22 -0.56
C THR A 110 -10.61 -6.20 0.23
N GLY A 111 -10.19 -4.95 0.19
CA GLY A 111 -10.95 -3.89 0.82
C GLY A 111 -10.34 -2.52 0.67
N ASP A 112 -11.04 -1.57 1.24
CA ASP A 112 -10.70 -0.16 1.19
C ASP A 112 -10.32 0.32 2.58
N VAL A 113 -9.21 1.05 2.64
CA VAL A 113 -8.67 1.66 3.84
C VAL A 113 -8.88 3.15 3.74
N ARG A 114 -9.53 3.74 4.75
CA ARG A 114 -9.72 5.18 4.87
C ARG A 114 -8.70 5.75 5.82
N LEU A 115 -7.97 6.74 5.35
CA LEU A 115 -7.00 7.48 6.14
C LEU A 115 -7.69 8.73 6.71
N GLU A 116 -7.09 9.34 7.73
CA GLU A 116 -7.49 10.67 8.18
C GLU A 116 -7.23 11.72 7.09
N ASP A 117 -7.99 12.82 7.11
CA ASP A 117 -7.84 13.89 6.14
C ASP A 117 -6.48 14.60 6.29
N ASN A 118 -5.91 15.01 5.15
CA ASN A 118 -4.63 15.71 5.06
C ASN A 118 -3.42 14.94 5.61
N MET A 119 -3.50 13.60 5.65
CA MET A 119 -2.36 12.77 6.01
C MET A 119 -1.37 12.72 4.84
N PRO A 120 -0.05 12.88 5.08
CA PRO A 120 0.97 12.65 4.06
C PRO A 120 0.87 11.25 3.45
N PRO A 121 1.41 11.00 2.26
CA PRO A 121 1.40 9.67 1.68
C PRO A 121 2.07 8.68 2.64
N PRO A 122 1.53 7.46 2.80
CA PRO A 122 2.14 6.45 3.64
C PRO A 122 3.53 6.09 3.08
N GLU A 123 4.59 6.65 3.68
CA GLU A 123 5.96 6.31 3.36
C GLU A 123 6.41 5.12 4.20
N GLY A 124 6.77 4.01 3.54
CA GLY A 124 7.28 2.80 4.19
C GLY A 124 6.65 1.51 3.68
N SER A 125 7.26 0.38 4.04
CA SER A 125 6.71 -0.95 3.75
C SER A 125 5.96 -1.47 4.97
N MET A 126 4.82 -2.11 4.73
CA MET A 126 4.08 -2.85 5.75
C MET A 126 4.54 -4.30 5.76
N ALA A 127 4.96 -4.80 6.92
CA ALA A 127 5.30 -6.22 7.09
C ALA A 127 4.05 -7.02 7.47
N LEU A 128 3.56 -7.83 6.53
CA LEU A 128 2.49 -8.79 6.78
C LEU A 128 3.04 -9.98 7.58
N ARG A 129 2.30 -10.42 8.59
CA ARG A 129 2.63 -11.63 9.34
C ARG A 129 1.63 -12.72 9.00
N ALA A 130 2.13 -13.88 8.58
CA ALA A 130 1.32 -15.07 8.41
C ALA A 130 1.71 -16.11 9.47
N GLY A 131 0.72 -16.70 10.12
CA GLY A 131 0.86 -17.86 10.99
C GLY A 131 0.08 -19.03 10.42
N TRP A 132 0.65 -20.22 10.51
CA TRP A 132 0.01 -21.47 10.08
C TRP A 132 0.57 -22.65 10.87
N ARG A 133 -0.10 -23.79 10.76
CA ARG A 133 0.30 -25.06 11.37
C ARG A 133 0.33 -26.16 10.33
N LEU A 134 1.32 -27.03 10.44
CA LEU A 134 1.45 -28.23 9.63
C LEU A 134 1.26 -29.44 10.55
N LEU A 135 0.25 -30.26 10.28
CA LEU A 135 -0.03 -31.45 11.08
C LEU A 135 0.75 -32.65 10.55
N GLY A 136 1.52 -33.30 11.43
CA GLY A 136 2.22 -34.55 11.12
C GLY A 136 3.33 -34.42 10.07
N GLN A 137 3.91 -33.23 9.89
CA GLN A 137 4.98 -32.95 8.93
C GLN A 137 6.09 -32.11 9.59
N SER A 138 7.33 -32.27 9.13
CA SER A 138 8.47 -31.44 9.49
C SER A 138 8.93 -30.63 8.28
N VAL A 139 9.06 -29.32 8.42
CA VAL A 139 9.54 -28.44 7.33
C VAL A 139 11.02 -28.69 7.04
N SER A 140 11.79 -29.07 8.07
CA SER A 140 13.21 -29.41 7.94
C SER A 140 13.47 -30.79 7.36
N GLY A 141 12.43 -31.62 7.20
CA GLY A 141 12.59 -33.03 6.82
C GLY A 141 13.17 -33.92 7.93
N LEU A 142 13.41 -33.38 9.13
CA LEU A 142 13.89 -34.16 10.27
C LEU A 142 12.87 -35.23 10.65
N ARG A 143 13.37 -36.44 10.89
CA ARG A 143 12.62 -37.59 11.35
C ARG A 143 13.39 -38.25 12.50
N ILE A 144 12.64 -38.80 13.44
CA ILE A 144 13.23 -39.60 14.52
C ILE A 144 13.52 -40.98 13.93
N GLU A 145 14.80 -41.37 13.93
CA GLU A 145 15.24 -42.68 13.43
C GLU A 145 14.98 -43.78 14.46
N SER A 146 15.45 -43.58 15.69
CA SER A 146 15.24 -44.51 16.80
C SER A 146 15.31 -43.76 18.13
N LEU A 147 14.50 -44.19 19.08
CA LEU A 147 14.50 -43.68 20.44
C LEU A 147 14.67 -44.86 21.39
N LYS A 148 15.80 -44.89 22.10
CA LYS A 148 16.17 -45.97 23.02
C LYS A 148 15.93 -45.53 24.46
N PHE A 149 15.22 -46.35 25.21
CA PHE A 149 15.07 -46.18 26.65
C PHE A 149 15.97 -47.18 27.38
N ASP A 150 16.93 -46.66 28.12
CA ASP A 150 17.81 -47.46 28.98
C ASP A 150 17.32 -47.38 30.45
N ASN A 151 17.58 -48.42 31.23
CA ASN A 151 17.29 -48.49 32.67
C ASN A 151 15.80 -48.42 33.07
N VAL A 152 14.89 -48.86 32.19
CA VAL A 152 13.47 -49.07 32.50
C VAL A 152 13.12 -50.57 32.40
N GLY A 153 12.45 -51.09 33.42
CA GLY A 153 12.06 -52.51 33.53
C GLY A 153 10.78 -52.87 32.76
N TYR A 154 10.21 -51.95 31.99
CA TYR A 154 9.01 -52.16 31.19
C TYR A 154 9.19 -51.55 29.80
N LYS A 155 8.40 -52.00 28.82
CA LYS A 155 8.35 -51.38 27.49
C LYS A 155 7.43 -50.16 27.55
N PRO A 156 7.99 -48.93 27.39
CA PRO A 156 7.19 -47.72 27.30
C PRO A 156 6.42 -47.63 25.98
#